data_AF-A0A183FZU5-F1
#
_entry.id   AF-A0A183FZU5-F1
#
_cell.length_a   1.000
_cell.length_b   1.000
_cell.length_c   1.000
_cell.angle_alpha   90.00
_cell.angle_beta   90.00
_cell.angle_gamma   90.00
#
_symmetry.space_group_name_H-M   'P 1'
#
loop_
_entity.id
_entity.type
_entity.pdbx_description
1 polymer ?
#
loop_
_entity_poly.entity_id
_entity_poly.type
_entity_poly.pdbx_seq_one_letter_code
_entity_poly.pdbx_strand_id
1 'polypeptide(L)'
;MKTLCEAVRKQKELQLELLYTGLVESWSSFEQRGRILYVGAVPVTCDGVCDDRCLALFSKMLVILEITLDINSYKLLRKISTHRLRVHCLENRAGLAVGDMELAISSSFDLERWLEAFARCEGIVIEDCPIMAPLAVPQSYTVNDVVNLEIEAFAEK
;
A
#
# COMPACT_ATOMS: atom_id res chain seq x y z
N MET A 1 -8.66 -16.66 -3.96
CA MET A 1 -9.66 -15.70 -3.44
C MET A 1 -9.59 -15.57 -1.90
N LYS A 2 -9.61 -16.67 -1.12
CA LYS A 2 -9.54 -16.61 0.37
C LYS A 2 -8.33 -15.84 0.92
N THR A 3 -7.13 -16.12 0.40
CA THR A 3 -5.87 -15.47 0.83
C THR A 3 -5.83 -13.96 0.59
N LEU A 4 -6.39 -13.49 -0.52
CA LEU A 4 -6.48 -12.05 -0.84
C LEU A 4 -7.41 -11.33 0.15
N CYS A 5 -8.57 -11.92 0.44
CA CYS A 5 -9.51 -11.35 1.40
C CYS A 5 -8.92 -11.28 2.81
N GLU A 6 -8.16 -12.31 3.22
CA GLU A 6 -7.43 -12.31 4.49
C GLU A 6 -6.35 -11.23 4.54
N ALA A 7 -5.56 -11.08 3.48
CA ALA A 7 -4.54 -10.03 3.40
C ALA A 7 -5.16 -8.63 3.49
N VAL A 8 -6.24 -8.36 2.75
CA VAL A 8 -6.96 -7.08 2.80
C VAL A 8 -7.57 -6.83 4.18
N ARG A 9 -8.10 -7.87 4.83
CA ARG A 9 -8.65 -7.77 6.18
C ARG A 9 -7.55 -7.41 7.19
N LYS A 10 -6.45 -8.17 7.21
CA LYS A 10 -5.28 -7.88 8.06
C LYS A 10 -4.76 -6.47 7.86
N GLN A 11 -4.75 -6.01 6.61
CA GLN A 11 -4.34 -4.65 6.29
C GLN A 11 -5.26 -3.58 6.90
N LYS A 12 -6.58 -3.81 6.87
CA LYS A 12 -7.53 -2.92 7.52
C LYS A 12 -7.43 -2.96 9.03
N GLU A 13 -7.28 -4.15 9.61
CA GLU A 13 -7.08 -4.32 11.04
C GLU A 13 -5.84 -3.56 11.53
N LEU A 14 -4.70 -3.68 10.83
CA LEU A 14 -3.47 -2.96 11.16
C LEU A 14 -3.60 -1.44 11.01
N GLN A 15 -4.29 -0.97 9.97
CA GLN A 15 -4.59 0.46 9.81
C GLN A 15 -5.44 1.01 10.96
N LEU A 16 -6.43 0.25 11.42
CA LEU A 16 -7.30 0.63 12.53
C LEU A 16 -6.55 0.59 13.86
N GLU A 17 -5.79 -0.49 14.11
CA GLU A 17 -4.94 -0.64 15.28
C GLU A 17 -4.01 0.56 15.43
N LEU A 18 -3.22 0.85 14.39
CA LEU A 18 -2.28 1.97 14.42
C LEU A 18 -2.97 3.34 14.62
N LEU A 19 -4.13 3.57 13.99
CA LEU A 19 -4.81 4.87 14.04
C LEU A 19 -5.57 5.14 15.33
N TYR A 20 -6.11 4.10 15.97
CA TYR A 20 -7.03 4.25 17.10
C TYR A 20 -6.47 3.73 18.41
N THR A 21 -5.65 2.68 18.36
CA THR A 21 -5.07 2.05 19.56
C THR A 21 -3.55 2.20 19.65
N GLY A 22 -2.90 2.55 18.54
CA GLY A 22 -1.47 2.76 18.47
C GLY A 22 -1.02 3.94 19.33
N LEU A 23 -0.21 3.66 20.34
CA LEU A 23 0.46 4.68 21.13
C LEU A 23 1.70 5.14 20.35
N VAL A 24 1.54 6.21 19.58
CA VAL A 24 2.64 6.83 18.85
C VAL A 24 2.76 8.28 19.28
N GLU A 25 3.89 8.61 19.89
CA GLU A 25 4.17 9.98 20.31
C GLU A 25 4.33 10.90 19.08
N SER A 26 3.81 12.12 19.19
CA SER A 26 4.03 13.18 18.20
C SER A 26 3.51 12.87 16.77
N TRP A 27 2.31 12.30 16.61
CA TRP A 27 1.67 12.18 15.30
C TRP A 27 1.57 13.53 14.57
N SER A 28 1.78 13.53 13.26
CA SER A 28 1.46 14.70 12.42
C SER A 28 -0.06 14.89 12.35
N SER A 29 -0.54 16.11 12.11
CA SER A 29 -1.98 16.35 11.90
C SER A 29 -2.48 15.67 10.62
N PHE A 30 -3.81 15.51 10.50
CA PHE A 30 -4.41 14.98 9.26
C PHE A 30 -4.06 15.82 8.04
N GLU A 31 -4.02 17.15 8.17
CA GLU A 31 -3.67 18.07 7.08
C GLU A 31 -2.24 17.86 6.57
N GLN A 32 -1.31 17.58 7.49
CA GLN A 32 0.10 17.35 7.20
C GLN A 32 0.36 15.98 6.57
N ARG A 33 -0.28 14.92 7.08
CA ARG A 33 -0.01 13.54 6.64
C ARG A 33 -0.93 13.08 5.51
N GLY A 34 -2.17 13.54 5.50
CA GLY A 34 -3.23 13.08 4.62
C GLY A 34 -3.84 11.74 5.04
N ARG A 35 -4.48 11.05 4.09
CA ARG A 35 -5.17 9.77 4.35
C ARG A 35 -4.17 8.64 4.46
N ILE A 36 -4.40 7.69 5.36
CA ILE A 36 -3.59 6.46 5.41
C ILE A 36 -3.87 5.62 4.16
N LEU A 37 -2.81 5.14 3.51
CA LEU A 37 -2.89 4.35 2.29
C LEU A 37 -2.51 2.91 2.57
N TYR A 38 -1.42 2.70 3.31
CA TYR A 38 -0.88 1.38 3.58
C TYR A 38 -0.04 1.39 4.86
N VAL A 39 -0.07 0.31 5.63
CA VAL A 39 0.77 0.06 6.80
C VAL A 39 1.41 -1.32 6.65
N GLY A 40 2.67 -1.48 7.05
CA GLY A 40 3.30 -2.79 7.03
C GLY A 40 4.57 -2.83 7.87
N ALA A 41 4.82 -3.99 8.49
CA ALA A 41 6.10 -4.29 9.10
C ALA A 41 7.03 -4.91 8.04
N VAL A 42 8.19 -4.30 7.82
CA VAL A 42 9.16 -4.75 6.82
C VAL A 42 10.57 -4.42 7.32
N PRO A 43 11.58 -5.26 7.01
CA PRO A 43 12.96 -4.90 7.26
C PRO A 43 13.36 -3.67 6.42
N VAL A 44 13.91 -2.66 7.10
CA VAL A 44 14.39 -1.42 6.50
C VAL A 44 15.89 -1.34 6.68
N THR A 45 16.61 -1.22 5.56
CA THR A 45 18.05 -0.91 5.58
C THR A 45 18.27 0.59 5.39
N CYS A 46 18.96 1.23 6.32
CA CYS A 46 19.35 2.63 6.26
C CYS A 46 20.70 2.81 6.96
N ASP A 47 21.64 3.53 6.34
CA ASP A 47 23.00 3.74 6.86
C ASP A 47 23.73 2.45 7.27
N GLY A 48 23.49 1.36 6.54
CA GLY A 48 24.10 0.04 6.79
C GLY A 48 23.47 -0.76 7.93
N VAL A 49 22.46 -0.23 8.61
CA VAL A 49 21.70 -0.94 9.65
C VAL A 49 20.40 -1.46 9.05
N CYS A 50 20.10 -2.74 9.28
CA CYS A 50 18.88 -3.39 8.84
C CYS A 50 18.07 -3.83 10.06
N ASP A 51 16.88 -3.24 10.23
CA ASP A 51 15.98 -3.58 11.34
C ASP A 51 14.53 -3.67 10.85
N ASP A 52 13.73 -4.47 11.55
CA ASP A 52 12.29 -4.49 11.34
C ASP A 52 11.66 -3.17 11.82
N ARG A 53 10.89 -2.54 10.93
CA ARG A 53 10.17 -1.29 11.20
C ARG A 53 8.72 -1.40 10.78
N CYS A 54 7.84 -0.73 11.52
CA CYS A 54 6.48 -0.50 11.09
C CYS A 54 6.45 0.79 10.27
N LEU A 55 6.08 0.69 8.99
CA LEU A 55 5.89 1.86 8.14
C LEU A 55 4.41 2.15 7.97
N ALA A 56 4.06 3.41 8.12
CA ALA A 56 2.73 3.92 7.82
C ALA A 56 2.82 4.95 6.69
N LEU A 57 2.32 4.56 5.52
CA LEU A 57 2.27 5.39 4.33
C LEU A 57 0.94 6.14 4.28
N PHE A 58 1.04 7.46 4.29
CA PHE A 58 -0.06 8.39 4.06
C PHE A 58 0.11 9.07 2.71
N SER A 59 -0.96 9.70 2.23
CA SER A 59 -0.95 10.37 0.93
C SER A 59 0.07 11.51 0.80
N LYS A 60 0.58 12.09 1.89
CA LYS A 60 1.59 13.18 1.87
C LYS A 60 2.86 12.86 2.66
N MET A 61 2.90 11.72 3.35
CA MET A 61 3.96 11.42 4.31
C MET A 61 4.17 9.91 4.48
N LEU A 62 5.41 9.47 4.51
CA LEU A 62 5.82 8.15 5.01
C LEU A 62 6.32 8.31 6.44
N VAL A 63 5.74 7.55 7.37
CA VAL A 63 6.13 7.52 8.77
C VAL A 63 6.80 6.19 9.07
N ILE A 64 7.97 6.25 9.71
CA ILE A 64 8.75 5.09 10.13
C ILE A 64 8.71 4.99 11.64
N LEU A 65 8.33 3.82 12.12
CA LEU A 65 8.13 3.53 13.52
C LEU A 65 9.02 2.35 13.95
N GLU A 66 9.59 2.47 15.14
CA GLU A 66 10.20 1.39 15.89
C GLU A 66 9.08 0.58 16.55
N ILE A 67 9.09 -0.74 16.36
CA ILE A 67 8.16 -1.65 17.05
C ILE A 67 8.73 -1.88 18.44
N THR A 68 7.96 -1.58 19.49
CA THR A 68 8.40 -1.79 20.87
C THR A 68 7.95 -3.17 21.38
N LEU A 69 8.43 -3.56 22.56
CA LEU A 69 7.98 -4.79 23.22
C LEU A 69 6.56 -4.68 23.80
N ASP A 70 6.07 -3.45 23.99
CA ASP A 70 4.74 -3.18 24.52
C ASP A 70 3.69 -3.31 23.41
N ILE A 71 2.56 -3.92 23.73
CA ILE A 71 1.47 -4.17 22.77
C ILE A 71 0.95 -2.83 22.23
N ASN A 72 0.86 -2.71 20.90
CA ASN A 72 0.38 -1.52 20.18
C ASN A 72 1.14 -0.23 20.51
N SER A 73 2.38 -0.35 21.00
CA SER A 73 3.24 0.79 21.29
C SER A 73 4.34 0.89 20.25
N TYR A 74 4.46 2.07 19.67
CA TYR A 74 5.42 2.35 18.63
C TYR A 74 6.14 3.66 18.89
N LYS A 75 7.45 3.67 18.67
CA LYS A 75 8.23 4.90 18.79
C LYS A 75 8.45 5.51 17.42
N LEU A 76 8.10 6.77 17.28
CA LEU A 76 8.31 7.53 16.05
C LEU A 76 9.81 7.72 15.80
N LEU A 77 10.31 7.20 14.67
CA LEU A 77 11.70 7.37 14.27
C LEU A 77 11.88 8.50 13.26
N ARG A 78 11.08 8.46 12.17
CA ARG A 78 11.27 9.37 11.05
C ARG A 78 9.93 9.69 10.37
N LYS A 79 9.83 10.92 9.88
CA LYS A 79 8.75 11.40 9.01
C LYS A 79 9.38 11.88 7.71
N ILE A 80 8.87 11.40 6.59
CA ILE A 80 9.41 11.69 5.27
C ILE A 80 8.26 12.23 4.43
N SER A 81 8.41 13.42 3.85
CA SER A 81 7.41 13.92 2.90
C SER A 81 7.43 13.04 1.63
N THR A 82 6.27 12.75 1.07
CA THR A 82 6.19 12.05 -0.23
C THR A 82 6.56 12.96 -1.39
N HIS A 83 6.60 14.28 -1.19
CA HIS A 83 6.92 15.23 -2.24
C HIS A 83 8.37 15.06 -2.71
N ARG A 84 8.54 14.73 -3.99
CA ARG A 84 9.83 14.39 -4.64
C ARG A 84 10.53 13.18 -4.04
N LEU A 85 9.85 12.37 -3.23
CA LEU A 85 10.38 11.10 -2.76
C LEU A 85 10.49 10.15 -3.95
N ARG A 86 11.66 9.56 -4.13
CA ARG A 86 11.92 8.61 -5.21
C ARG A 86 11.74 7.18 -4.72
N VAL A 87 11.04 6.38 -5.51
CA VAL A 87 10.81 4.96 -5.25
C VAL A 87 11.15 4.18 -6.51
N HIS A 88 11.95 3.13 -6.38
CA HIS A 88 12.21 2.20 -7.48
C HIS A 88 12.44 0.78 -6.97
N CYS A 89 12.28 -0.18 -7.88
CA CYS A 89 12.47 -1.58 -7.58
C CYS A 89 13.95 -1.93 -7.55
N LEU A 90 14.34 -2.76 -6.58
CA LEU A 90 15.71 -3.27 -6.54
C LEU A 90 15.88 -4.36 -7.61
N GLU A 91 16.90 -4.24 -8.46
CA GLU A 91 17.06 -5.11 -9.64
C GLU A 91 17.30 -6.59 -9.30
N ASN A 92 17.93 -6.87 -8.15
CA ASN A 92 18.42 -8.21 -7.80
C ASN A 92 17.62 -8.91 -6.68
N ARG A 93 16.60 -8.27 -6.13
CA ARG A 93 15.79 -8.83 -5.04
C ARG A 93 14.41 -8.20 -4.99
N ALA A 94 13.44 -8.92 -4.43
CA ALA A 94 12.15 -8.33 -4.10
C ALA A 94 12.33 -7.26 -3.01
N GLY A 95 12.09 -6.00 -3.36
CA GLY A 95 12.30 -4.87 -2.49
C GLY A 95 12.21 -3.53 -3.21
N LEU A 96 12.17 -2.47 -2.43
CA LEU A 96 12.06 -1.10 -2.92
C LEU A 96 13.19 -0.25 -2.35
N ALA A 97 13.86 0.52 -3.19
CA ALA A 97 14.58 1.70 -2.73
C ALA A 97 13.57 2.83 -2.53
N VAL A 98 13.63 3.51 -1.38
CA VAL A 98 12.76 4.63 -1.01
C VAL A 98 13.63 5.74 -0.43
N GLY A 99 13.97 6.72 -1.25
CA GLY A 99 14.92 7.77 -0.88
C GLY A 99 16.31 7.20 -0.55
N ASP A 100 16.72 7.34 0.70
CA ASP A 100 18.00 6.87 1.26
C ASP A 100 17.90 5.49 1.96
N MET A 101 16.78 4.78 1.78
CA MET A 101 16.50 3.52 2.46
C MET A 101 16.13 2.41 1.48
N GLU A 102 16.25 1.17 1.93
CA GLU A 102 15.80 -0.01 1.19
C GLU A 102 14.80 -0.81 2.04
N LEU A 103 13.66 -1.16 1.46
CA LEU A 103 12.65 -2.03 2.04
C LEU A 103 12.84 -3.45 1.49
N ALA A 104 13.08 -4.42 2.37
CA ALA A 104 13.21 -5.83 1.97
C ALA A 104 11.83 -6.51 1.95
N ILE A 105 11.24 -6.67 0.76
CA ILE A 105 9.86 -7.16 0.63
C ILE A 105 9.88 -8.63 0.20
N SER A 106 9.36 -9.51 1.05
CA SER A 106 9.51 -10.96 0.89
C SER A 106 8.62 -11.59 -0.19
N SER A 107 7.64 -10.86 -0.74
CA SER A 107 6.72 -11.38 -1.76
C SER A 107 6.43 -10.37 -2.87
N SER A 108 6.26 -10.86 -4.11
CA SER A 108 5.85 -10.01 -5.24
C SER A 108 4.47 -9.38 -5.02
N PHE A 109 3.59 -10.09 -4.32
CA PHE A 109 2.27 -9.59 -3.97
C PHE A 109 2.35 -8.36 -3.06
N ASP A 110 3.19 -8.40 -2.02
CA ASP A 110 3.36 -7.24 -1.12
C ASP A 110 4.09 -6.10 -1.84
N LEU A 111 5.02 -6.43 -2.74
CA LEU A 111 5.73 -5.46 -3.56
C LEU A 111 4.75 -4.66 -4.45
N GLU A 112 3.84 -5.35 -5.15
CA GLU A 112 2.77 -4.71 -5.93
C GLU A 112 1.89 -3.81 -5.06
N ARG A 113 1.56 -4.24 -3.83
CA ARG A 113 0.75 -3.45 -2.90
C ARG A 113 1.45 -2.19 -2.41
N TRP A 114 2.74 -2.28 -2.13
CA TRP A 114 3.54 -1.11 -1.80
C TRP A 114 3.60 -0.14 -2.97
N LEU A 115 3.85 -0.61 -4.18
CA LEU A 115 3.86 0.22 -5.39
C LEU A 115 2.49 0.87 -5.66
N GLU A 116 1.40 0.11 -5.54
CA GLU A 116 0.02 0.62 -5.68
C GLU A 116 -0.26 1.73 -4.64
N ALA A 117 0.20 1.54 -3.39
CA ALA A 117 0.03 2.53 -2.34
C ALA A 117 0.90 3.79 -2.58
N PHE A 118 2.15 3.61 -2.99
CA PHE A 118 3.04 4.72 -3.36
C PHE A 118 2.47 5.51 -4.53
N ALA A 119 1.93 4.87 -5.57
CA ALA A 119 1.32 5.54 -6.72
C ALA A 119 0.14 6.46 -6.37
N ARG A 120 -0.46 6.29 -5.18
CA ARG A 120 -1.54 7.12 -4.66
C ARG A 120 -1.06 8.30 -3.80
N CYS A 121 0.25 8.44 -3.61
CA CYS A 121 0.86 9.53 -2.86
C CYS A 121 1.00 10.80 -3.71
N GLU A 122 0.90 11.94 -3.06
CA GLU A 122 1.07 13.24 -3.67
C GLU A 122 2.56 13.54 -3.90
N GLY A 123 2.92 13.87 -5.15
CA GLY A 123 4.25 14.34 -5.52
C GLY A 123 5.36 13.28 -5.49
N ILE A 124 5.03 12.00 -5.36
CA ILE A 124 6.02 10.91 -5.40
C ILE A 124 6.54 10.71 -6.83
N VAL A 125 7.77 10.21 -6.95
CA VAL A 125 8.38 9.85 -8.23
C VAL A 125 8.70 8.36 -8.18
N ILE A 126 7.96 7.56 -8.97
CA ILE A 126 8.23 6.13 -9.11
C ILE A 126 9.04 5.95 -10.39
N GLU A 127 10.28 5.50 -10.27
CA GLU A 127 11.18 5.23 -11.42
C GLU A 127 10.97 3.78 -11.89
N ASP A 128 11.16 3.53 -13.20
CA ASP A 128 10.75 2.31 -13.91
C ASP A 128 10.93 1.01 -13.12
N CYS A 129 9.83 0.54 -12.54
CA CYS A 129 9.72 -0.77 -11.92
C CYS A 129 9.26 -1.78 -12.98
N PRO A 130 10.02 -2.86 -13.28
CA PRO A 130 9.67 -3.82 -14.32
C PRO A 130 8.45 -4.72 -14.00
N ILE A 131 7.58 -4.32 -13.07
CA ILE A 131 6.42 -5.11 -12.64
C ILE A 131 5.11 -4.48 -13.14
N MET A 132 4.61 -5.15 -14.18
CA MET A 132 3.24 -5.31 -14.65
C MET A 132 2.60 -4.25 -15.56
N ALA A 133 2.39 -4.71 -16.81
CA ALA A 133 1.26 -4.34 -17.64
C ALA A 133 -0.04 -4.29 -16.82
N PRO A 134 -0.95 -3.34 -17.10
CA PRO A 134 -2.14 -3.13 -16.31
C PRO A 134 -2.97 -4.42 -16.23
N LEU A 135 -3.36 -4.80 -15.01
CA LEU A 135 -4.44 -5.76 -14.81
C LEU A 135 -5.64 -5.23 -15.60
N ALA A 136 -6.11 -6.01 -16.59
CA ALA A 136 -7.32 -5.71 -17.31
C ALA A 136 -8.42 -5.43 -16.28
N VAL A 137 -8.87 -4.18 -16.25
CA VAL A 137 -10.01 -3.76 -15.44
C VAL A 137 -11.15 -4.72 -15.83
N PRO A 138 -11.83 -5.40 -14.89
CA PRO A 138 -13.08 -6.05 -15.23
C PRO A 138 -13.99 -4.94 -15.73
N GLN A 139 -14.23 -4.90 -17.05
CA GLN A 139 -15.21 -3.99 -17.60
C GLN A 139 -16.50 -4.29 -16.85
N SER A 140 -17.01 -3.26 -16.15
CA SER A 140 -18.34 -3.32 -15.57
C SER A 140 -19.30 -3.75 -16.66
N TYR A 141 -19.86 -4.96 -16.54
CA TYR A 141 -21.05 -5.30 -17.30
C TYR A 141 -22.12 -4.32 -16.81
N THR A 142 -22.45 -3.36 -17.66
CA THR A 142 -23.67 -2.59 -17.56
C THR A 142 -24.82 -3.60 -17.54
N VAL A 143 -25.48 -3.71 -16.40
CA VAL A 143 -26.77 -4.40 -16.27
C VAL A 143 -27.78 -3.56 -17.05
N ASN A 144 -27.88 -3.79 -18.36
CA ASN A 144 -28.94 -3.21 -19.20
C ASN A 144 -29.38 -4.10 -20.38
N ASP A 145 -28.95 -5.36 -20.45
CA ASP A 145 -29.42 -6.31 -21.47
C ASP A 145 -30.16 -7.51 -20.85
N VAL A 146 -31.14 -7.24 -19.99
CA VAL A 146 -32.17 -8.24 -19.61
C VAL A 146 -33.54 -7.88 -20.19
N VAL A 147 -33.59 -6.99 -21.19
CA VAL A 147 -34.81 -6.69 -21.93
C VAL A 147 -34.51 -6.78 -23.42
N ASN A 148 -34.39 -8.00 -23.95
CA ASN A 148 -34.67 -8.33 -25.36
C ASN A 148 -34.53 -9.82 -25.73
N LEU A 149 -34.85 -10.74 -24.80
CA LEU A 149 -34.88 -12.18 -25.09
C LEU A 149 -36.26 -12.82 -24.93
N GLU A 150 -37.33 -12.07 -25.21
CA GLU A 150 -38.71 -12.59 -25.18
C GLU A 150 -39.60 -12.24 -26.40
N ILE A 151 -39.09 -11.74 -27.54
CA ILE A 151 -39.97 -11.39 -28.69
C ILE A 151 -39.60 -12.08 -30.04
N GLU A 152 -38.72 -13.08 -30.07
CA GLU A 152 -38.51 -13.88 -31.30
C GLU A 152 -38.82 -15.38 -31.13
N ALA A 153 -40.01 -15.67 -30.58
CA ALA A 153 -40.55 -17.05 -30.58
C ALA A 153 -42.00 -17.17 -31.10
N PHE A 154 -42.60 -16.11 -31.66
CA PHE A 154 -43.92 -16.19 -32.30
C PHE A 154 -44.04 -15.23 -33.49
N ALA A 155 -43.39 -15.58 -34.61
CA ALA A 155 -43.81 -15.17 -35.95
C ALA A 155 -43.03 -15.95 -37.02
N GLU A 156 -43.47 -17.18 -37.35
CA GLU A 156 -43.48 -17.77 -38.71
C GLU A 156 -43.75 -19.28 -38.65
N LYS A 157 -45.02 -19.67 -38.55
CA LYS A 157 -45.78 -20.47 -39.53
C LYS A 157 -47.16 -20.84 -39.00
#